data_AF-A0A7W9TZ91-F1
#
_entry.id   AF-A0A7W9TZ91-F1
#
_cell.length_a   1.000
_cell.length_b   1.000
_cell.length_c   1.000
_cell.angle_alpha   90.00
_cell.angle_beta   90.00
_cell.angle_gamma   90.00
#
_symmetry.space_group_name_H-M   'P 1'
#
loop_
_entity.id
_entity.type
_entity.pdbx_description
1 polymer ?
#
loop_
_entity_poly.entity_id
_entity_poly.type
_entity_poly.pdbx_seq_one_letter_code
_entity_poly.pdbx_strand_id
1 'polypeptide(L)'
;MPDTPEQHHASLPAVPVQLERRFELADETATDAFGARFAHALDALRSPESQQPQATEPAQLPAQLPTQLPSFAGLHVQLLGDLGAGKTSLVRAALRALGHTGRVRSPTYTLVEPYTVARPAEAGGELQLYHFDLYRFSDPAEWADAGFREYFAQGAVCLVEWPQRAGGLLGVPDLVFQLEPGAHGEGRVLTAYAYSASGKACLERC
;
A
#
# COMPACT_ATOMS: atom_id res chain seq x y z
N MET A 1 37.79 10.85 9.28
CA MET A 1 36.54 10.31 9.83
C MET A 1 35.72 9.84 8.63
N PRO A 2 35.44 8.54 8.45
CA PRO A 2 34.47 8.17 7.43
C PRO A 2 33.08 8.62 7.93
N ASP A 3 32.35 9.35 7.09
CA ASP A 3 30.93 9.61 7.27
C ASP A 3 30.23 8.28 7.53
N THR A 4 29.66 8.14 8.73
CA THR A 4 28.72 7.05 8.99
C THR A 4 27.44 7.48 8.30
N PRO A 5 26.93 6.78 7.27
CA PRO A 5 25.67 7.16 6.65
C PRO A 5 24.62 7.15 7.75
N GLU A 6 23.98 8.30 8.00
CA GLU A 6 22.86 8.39 8.93
C GLU A 6 21.88 7.27 8.54
N GLN A 7 21.74 6.30 9.43
CA GLN A 7 20.73 5.27 9.29
C GLN A 7 19.39 5.95 9.59
N HIS A 8 18.75 6.50 8.56
CA HIS A 8 17.36 6.95 8.62
C HIS A 8 16.50 5.75 9.02
N HIS A 9 16.29 5.57 10.31
CA HIS A 9 15.42 4.53 10.83
C HIS A 9 14.01 4.81 10.33
N ALA A 10 13.40 3.78 9.75
CA ALA A 10 12.01 3.80 9.33
C ALA A 10 11.14 4.25 10.50
N SER A 11 10.53 5.43 10.39
CA SER A 11 9.60 5.96 11.38
C SER A 11 8.21 5.95 10.81
N LEU A 12 7.25 5.48 11.62
CA LEU A 12 5.84 5.56 11.28
C LEU A 12 5.41 7.03 11.19
N PRO A 13 4.41 7.36 10.34
CA PRO A 13 3.83 8.70 10.31
C PRO A 13 3.40 9.18 11.70
N ALA A 14 3.66 10.44 12.03
CA ALA A 14 3.25 11.06 13.29
C ALA A 14 1.76 11.48 13.31
N VAL A 15 0.88 10.61 12.80
CA VAL A 15 -0.57 10.78 12.74
C VAL A 15 -1.27 9.61 13.44
N PRO A 16 -2.47 9.79 14.02
CA PRO A 16 -3.16 8.71 14.71
C PRO A 16 -3.47 7.52 13.79
N VAL A 17 -3.12 6.33 14.25
CA VAL A 17 -3.48 5.07 13.59
C VAL A 17 -4.98 4.81 13.81
N GLN A 18 -5.70 4.52 12.73
CA GLN A 18 -7.13 4.17 12.77
C GLN A 18 -7.36 2.68 13.05
N LEU A 19 -6.45 1.82 12.62
CA LEU A 19 -6.48 0.38 12.85
C LEU A 19 -5.07 -0.21 12.80
N GLU A 20 -4.77 -1.10 13.74
CA GLU A 20 -3.55 -1.91 13.75
C GLU A 20 -3.90 -3.41 13.72
N ARG A 21 -3.15 -4.16 12.91
CA ARG A 21 -3.21 -5.62 12.84
C ARG A 21 -1.81 -6.21 12.71
N ARG A 22 -1.59 -7.35 13.35
CA ARG A 22 -0.33 -8.10 13.29
C ARG A 22 -0.57 -9.46 12.66
N PHE A 23 0.31 -9.85 11.75
CA PHE A 23 0.24 -11.11 11.01
C PHE A 23 1.58 -11.83 11.12
N GLU A 24 1.53 -13.13 11.42
CA GLU A 24 2.69 -14.00 11.35
C GLU A 24 2.83 -14.56 9.94
N LEU A 25 3.97 -14.29 9.32
CA LEU A 25 4.34 -14.77 8.00
C LEU A 25 5.47 -15.79 8.16
N ALA A 26 5.12 -16.98 8.66
CA ALA A 26 6.09 -18.02 9.01
C ALA A 26 6.96 -18.45 7.81
N ASP A 27 6.41 -18.42 6.60
CA ASP A 27 7.07 -18.83 5.37
C ASP A 27 6.54 -18.08 4.13
N GLU A 28 6.96 -18.53 2.94
CA GLU A 28 6.50 -17.98 1.65
C GLU A 28 4.99 -18.21 1.46
N THR A 29 4.45 -19.35 1.88
CA THR A 29 3.01 -19.66 1.78
C THR A 29 2.16 -18.68 2.60
N ALA A 30 2.60 -18.35 3.81
CA ALA A 30 1.94 -17.37 4.66
C ALA A 30 2.01 -15.96 4.06
N THR A 31 3.12 -15.62 3.40
CA THR A 31 3.28 -14.36 2.66
C THR A 31 2.33 -14.30 1.47
N ASP A 32 2.22 -15.37 0.69
CA ASP A 32 1.29 -15.49 -0.43
C ASP A 32 -0.17 -15.43 0.03
N ALA A 33 -0.50 -16.06 1.15
CA ALA A 33 -1.83 -16.02 1.76
C ALA A 33 -2.21 -14.60 2.19
N PHE A 34 -1.28 -13.83 2.79
CA PHE A 34 -1.52 -12.42 3.08
C PHE A 34 -1.72 -11.62 1.79
N GLY A 35 -0.88 -11.82 0.77
CA GLY A 35 -1.01 -11.19 -0.54
C GLY A 35 -2.39 -11.44 -1.17
N ALA A 36 -2.92 -12.65 -1.03
CA ALA A 36 -4.26 -13.01 -1.50
C ALA A 36 -5.38 -12.28 -0.76
N ARG A 37 -5.29 -12.15 0.57
CA ARG A 37 -6.27 -11.39 1.36
C ARG A 37 -6.22 -9.90 1.02
N PHE A 38 -5.02 -9.35 0.86
CA PHE A 38 -4.85 -7.96 0.44
C PHE A 38 -5.40 -7.70 -0.97
N ALA A 39 -5.15 -8.60 -1.93
CA ALA A 39 -5.71 -8.51 -3.27
C ALA A 39 -7.26 -8.52 -3.25
N HIS A 40 -7.85 -9.45 -2.48
CA HIS A 40 -9.30 -9.52 -2.31
C HIS A 40 -9.88 -8.24 -1.67
N ALA A 41 -9.19 -7.69 -0.67
CA ALA A 41 -9.59 -6.43 -0.05
C ALA A 41 -9.58 -5.25 -1.04
N LEU A 42 -8.57 -5.18 -1.93
CA LEU A 42 -8.50 -4.16 -2.99
C LEU A 42 -9.68 -4.27 -3.97
N ASP A 43 -10.05 -5.49 -4.37
CA ASP A 43 -11.22 -5.69 -5.21
C ASP A 43 -12.50 -5.23 -4.53
N ALA A 44 -12.68 -5.63 -3.28
CA ALA A 44 -13.86 -5.26 -2.50
C ALA A 44 -13.99 -3.73 -2.38
N LEU A 45 -12.89 -3.01 -2.18
CA LEU A 45 -12.91 -1.53 -2.14
C LEU A 45 -13.29 -0.89 -3.48
N ARG A 46 -13.02 -1.58 -4.58
CA ARG A 46 -13.28 -1.10 -5.95
C ARG A 46 -14.66 -1.49 -6.45
N SER A 47 -15.29 -2.51 -5.87
CA SER A 47 -16.63 -2.93 -6.21
C SER A 47 -17.68 -1.83 -5.95
N PRO A 48 -18.67 -1.67 -6.84
CA PRO A 48 -19.69 -0.62 -6.74
C PRO A 48 -20.57 -0.75 -5.49
N GLU A 49 -20.79 -1.96 -4.96
CA GLU A 49 -21.56 -2.20 -3.73
C GLU A 49 -20.91 -1.59 -2.49
N SER A 50 -19.57 -1.55 -2.44
CA SER A 50 -18.82 -0.92 -1.34
C SER A 50 -18.84 0.60 -1.40
N GLN A 51 -19.27 1.18 -2.52
CA GLN A 51 -19.41 2.62 -2.74
C GLN A 51 -20.84 3.10 -2.48
N GLN A 52 -21.73 2.21 -2.02
CA GLN A 52 -23.14 2.51 -1.80
C GLN A 52 -23.37 2.93 -0.34
N PRO A 53 -23.94 4.12 -0.08
CA PRO A 53 -24.24 4.53 1.29
C PRO A 53 -25.30 3.60 1.90
N GLN A 54 -25.03 3.08 3.11
CA GLN A 54 -26.04 2.41 3.91
C GLN A 54 -27.18 3.41 4.18
N ALA A 55 -28.38 3.08 3.70
CA ALA A 55 -29.59 3.86 3.93
C ALA A 55 -29.87 3.93 5.44
N THR A 56 -29.58 5.07 6.05
CA THR A 56 -30.10 5.42 7.38
C THR A 56 -31.41 6.19 7.15
N GLU A 57 -32.43 5.87 7.93
CA GLU A 57 -33.81 6.38 7.79
C GLU A 57 -33.89 7.91 7.62
N PRO A 58 -34.84 8.42 6.80
CA PRO A 58 -34.90 9.83 6.44
C PRO A 58 -35.50 10.67 7.59
N ALA A 59 -34.64 11.37 8.33
CA ALA A 59 -35.02 12.56 9.09
C ALA A 59 -34.82 13.81 8.21
N GLN A 60 -35.86 14.65 8.14
CA GLN A 60 -36.02 15.77 7.21
C GLN A 60 -35.01 16.94 7.40
N LEU A 61 -34.83 17.73 6.32
CA LEU A 61 -34.20 19.09 6.15
C LEU A 61 -32.74 19.18 5.60
N PRO A 62 -32.34 20.29 4.91
CA PRO A 62 -32.23 20.33 3.44
C PRO A 62 -30.81 20.65 2.89
N ALA A 63 -30.72 20.63 1.55
CA ALA A 63 -29.64 21.12 0.68
C ALA A 63 -28.41 20.21 0.49
N GLN A 64 -28.52 19.38 -0.56
CA GLN A 64 -27.46 19.04 -1.53
C GLN A 64 -26.01 19.04 -1.01
N LEU A 65 -25.63 18.01 -0.25
CA LEU A 65 -24.26 17.51 -0.30
C LEU A 65 -24.14 16.53 -1.47
N PRO A 66 -22.99 16.46 -2.18
CA PRO A 66 -22.77 15.44 -3.19
C PRO A 66 -22.87 14.05 -2.54
N THR A 67 -23.95 13.34 -2.84
CA THR A 67 -24.35 12.04 -2.29
C THR A 67 -23.63 10.86 -2.91
N GLN A 68 -22.39 11.04 -3.35
CA GLN A 68 -21.56 9.95 -3.85
C GLN A 68 -20.32 9.86 -2.99
N LEU A 69 -20.17 8.75 -2.25
CA LEU A 69 -18.88 8.34 -1.75
C LEU A 69 -17.92 8.34 -2.95
N PRO A 70 -16.70 8.89 -2.83
CA PRO A 70 -15.79 8.92 -3.97
C PRO A 70 -15.60 7.48 -4.45
N SER A 71 -15.72 7.29 -5.76
CA SER A 71 -15.19 6.11 -6.44
C SER A 71 -13.77 5.86 -5.95
N PHE A 72 -13.34 4.60 -5.88
CA PHE A 72 -11.98 4.23 -5.43
C PHE A 72 -10.93 5.19 -5.99
N ALA A 73 -10.32 5.99 -5.11
CA ALA A 73 -9.42 7.08 -5.47
C ALA A 73 -7.94 6.65 -5.41
N GLY A 74 -7.68 5.35 -5.42
CA GLY A 74 -6.36 4.75 -5.23
C GLY A 74 -6.12 4.28 -3.80
N LEU A 75 -4.95 3.67 -3.60
CA LEU A 75 -4.48 3.27 -2.27
C LEU A 75 -2.96 3.41 -2.20
N HIS A 76 -2.47 4.21 -1.26
CA HIS A 76 -1.06 4.41 -0.99
C HIS A 76 -0.60 3.51 0.15
N VAL A 77 0.26 2.54 -0.16
CA VAL A 77 0.84 1.60 0.78
C VAL A 77 2.34 1.81 0.89
N GLN A 78 2.82 2.01 2.10
CA GLN A 78 4.24 2.16 2.43
C GLN A 78 4.78 0.87 3.06
N LEU A 79 5.88 0.34 2.52
CA LEU A 79 6.52 -0.88 2.99
C LEU A 79 7.81 -0.55 3.75
N LEU A 80 7.80 -0.80 5.05
CA LEU A 80 8.92 -0.62 5.96
C LEU A 80 9.54 -1.96 6.33
N GLY A 81 10.83 -1.93 6.66
CA GLY A 81 11.60 -3.10 7.08
C GLY A 81 12.99 -3.09 6.48
N ASP A 82 13.91 -3.82 7.10
CA ASP A 82 15.31 -3.86 6.71
C ASP A 82 15.55 -4.51 5.34
N LEU A 83 16.80 -4.44 4.87
CA LEU A 83 17.22 -5.16 3.68
C LEU A 83 16.99 -6.66 3.89
N GLY A 84 16.25 -7.30 2.98
CA GLY A 84 15.89 -8.72 3.12
C GLY A 84 14.68 -9.00 4.03
N ALA A 85 13.99 -7.97 4.54
CA ALA A 85 12.77 -8.13 5.34
C ALA A 85 11.60 -8.75 4.56
N GLY A 86 11.64 -8.75 3.23
CA GLY A 86 10.62 -9.38 2.38
C GLY A 86 9.63 -8.42 1.72
N LYS A 87 9.89 -7.11 1.74
CA LYS A 87 9.07 -6.06 1.11
C LYS A 87 8.67 -6.40 -0.34
N THR A 88 9.65 -6.66 -1.21
CA THR A 88 9.40 -7.07 -2.60
C THR A 88 8.67 -8.42 -2.71
N SER A 89 8.87 -9.33 -1.76
CA SER A 89 8.13 -10.61 -1.75
C SER A 89 6.65 -10.39 -1.45
N LEU A 90 6.32 -9.47 -0.54
CA LEU A 90 4.95 -9.06 -0.24
C LEU A 90 4.27 -8.41 -1.45
N VAL A 91 4.98 -7.50 -2.14
CA VAL A 91 4.50 -6.88 -3.39
C VAL A 91 4.22 -7.93 -4.46
N ARG A 92 5.15 -8.89 -4.62
CA ARG A 92 4.99 -10.00 -5.57
C ARG A 92 3.79 -10.88 -5.23
N ALA A 93 3.61 -11.23 -3.96
CA ALA A 93 2.48 -12.03 -3.49
C ALA A 93 1.15 -11.33 -3.84
N ALA A 94 1.03 -10.03 -3.55
CA ALA A 94 -0.15 -9.24 -3.88
C ALA A 94 -0.42 -9.18 -5.40
N LEU A 95 0.60 -8.86 -6.21
CA LEU A 95 0.46 -8.79 -7.67
C LEU A 95 0.08 -10.13 -8.30
N ARG A 96 0.68 -11.24 -7.84
CA ARG A 96 0.31 -12.60 -8.27
C ARG A 96 -1.14 -12.91 -7.95
N ALA A 97 -1.59 -12.61 -6.73
CA ALA A 97 -2.98 -12.82 -6.33
C ALA A 97 -3.97 -11.93 -7.10
N LEU A 98 -3.53 -10.75 -7.53
CA LEU A 98 -4.30 -9.89 -8.43
C LEU A 98 -4.34 -10.39 -9.89
N GLY A 99 -3.62 -11.46 -10.22
CA GLY A 99 -3.61 -12.09 -11.54
C GLY A 99 -2.43 -11.70 -12.43
N HIS A 100 -1.45 -10.96 -11.94
CA HIS A 100 -0.22 -10.67 -12.70
C HIS A 100 0.62 -11.94 -12.86
N THR A 101 0.86 -12.35 -14.11
CA THR A 101 1.63 -13.55 -14.45
C THR A 101 3.10 -13.27 -14.79
N GLY A 102 3.46 -12.00 -14.93
CA GLY A 102 4.82 -11.56 -15.23
C GLY A 102 5.77 -11.64 -14.05
N ARG A 103 7.04 -11.29 -14.30
CA ARG A 103 8.08 -11.27 -13.27
C ARG A 103 7.99 -9.98 -12.46
N VAL A 104 7.77 -10.10 -11.16
CA VAL A 104 7.85 -8.98 -10.22
C VAL A 104 9.22 -8.97 -9.53
N ARG A 105 9.99 -7.90 -9.75
CA ARG A 105 11.29 -7.65 -9.13
C ARG A 105 11.27 -6.25 -8.50
N SER A 106 12.17 -6.00 -7.57
CA SER A 106 12.35 -4.64 -7.05
C SER A 106 12.86 -3.72 -8.17
N PRO A 107 12.20 -2.56 -8.39
CA PRO A 107 12.64 -1.56 -9.36
C PRO A 107 13.76 -0.67 -8.80
N THR A 108 14.75 -1.22 -8.09
CA THR A 108 15.79 -0.41 -7.42
C THR A 108 16.50 0.58 -8.36
N TYR A 109 16.63 0.26 -9.65
CA TYR A 109 17.30 1.13 -10.63
C TYR A 109 16.34 1.93 -11.50
N THR A 110 15.15 1.40 -11.78
CA THR A 110 14.12 2.11 -12.56
C THR A 110 13.26 3.02 -11.67
N LEU A 111 13.39 2.88 -10.34
CA LEU A 111 12.68 3.55 -9.25
C LEU A 111 11.19 3.22 -9.18
N VAL A 112 10.55 3.06 -10.33
CA VAL A 112 9.15 2.67 -10.47
C VAL A 112 9.00 1.56 -11.52
N GLU A 113 8.10 0.63 -11.26
CA GLU A 113 7.61 -0.34 -12.24
C GLU A 113 6.07 -0.29 -12.28
N PRO A 114 5.47 0.03 -13.45
CA PRO A 114 4.02 0.02 -13.62
C PRO A 114 3.51 -1.40 -13.88
N TYR A 115 2.36 -1.73 -13.29
CA TYR A 115 1.65 -2.97 -13.51
C TYR A 115 0.18 -2.69 -13.84
N THR A 116 -0.27 -3.29 -14.93
CA THR A 116 -1.65 -3.24 -15.34
C THR A 116 -2.25 -4.64 -15.18
N VAL A 117 -3.24 -4.78 -14.31
CA VAL A 117 -3.88 -6.07 -14.03
C VAL A 117 -5.35 -6.02 -14.43
N ALA A 118 -5.73 -6.95 -15.30
CA ALA A 118 -7.12 -7.15 -15.68
C ALA A 118 -7.90 -7.71 -14.47
N ARG A 119 -9.03 -7.09 -14.17
CA ARG A 119 -9.95 -7.45 -13.10
C ARG A 119 -11.33 -7.73 -13.70
N PRO A 120 -12.18 -8.49 -13.00
CA PRO A 120 -13.59 -8.63 -13.38
C PRO A 120 -14.27 -7.26 -13.52
N ALA A 121 -15.28 -7.15 -14.40
CA ALA A 121 -15.96 -5.87 -14.65
C ALA A 121 -16.65 -5.34 -13.38
N GLU A 122 -17.20 -6.25 -12.57
CA GLU A 122 -17.79 -5.97 -11.26
C GLU A 122 -16.76 -5.44 -10.24
N ALA A 123 -15.48 -5.73 -10.42
CA ALA A 123 -14.38 -5.24 -9.60
C ALA A 123 -13.67 -4.03 -10.25
N GLY A 124 -14.33 -3.31 -11.16
CA GLY A 124 -13.79 -2.07 -11.74
C GLY A 124 -12.88 -2.25 -12.96
N GLY A 125 -12.92 -3.40 -13.63
CA GLY A 125 -12.30 -3.60 -14.95
C GLY A 125 -10.77 -3.70 -14.93
N GLU A 126 -10.04 -2.59 -14.92
CA GLU A 126 -8.58 -2.59 -14.93
C GLU A 126 -8.05 -1.91 -13.67
N LEU A 127 -6.99 -2.48 -13.08
CA LEU A 127 -6.31 -1.89 -11.93
C LEU A 127 -4.87 -1.56 -12.32
N GLN A 128 -4.53 -0.29 -12.13
CA GLN A 128 -3.16 0.18 -12.23
C GLN A 128 -2.49 0.09 -10.86
N LEU A 129 -1.31 -0.51 -10.83
CA LEU A 129 -0.43 -0.51 -9.68
C LEU A 129 0.94 0.05 -10.05
N TYR A 130 1.53 0.82 -9.14
CA TYR A 130 2.90 1.32 -9.28
C TYR A 130 3.72 0.81 -8.10
N HIS A 131 4.74 0.02 -8.40
CA HIS A 131 5.71 -0.43 -7.41
C HIS A 131 6.89 0.54 -7.43
N PHE A 132 7.14 1.21 -6.32
CA PHE A 132 8.29 2.07 -6.13
C PHE A 132 9.32 1.41 -5.21
N ASP A 133 10.59 1.57 -5.52
CA ASP A 133 11.69 1.25 -4.61
C ASP A 133 12.65 2.44 -4.51
N LEU A 134 12.60 3.11 -3.36
CA LEU A 134 13.35 4.33 -3.11
C LEU A 134 14.69 4.08 -2.42
N TYR A 135 15.15 2.82 -2.31
CA TYR A 135 16.38 2.47 -1.58
C TYR A 135 17.60 3.32 -1.97
N ARG A 136 17.69 3.71 -3.25
CA ARG A 136 18.80 4.48 -3.83
C ARG A 136 18.64 5.99 -3.79
N PHE A 137 17.50 6.51 -3.36
CA PHE A 137 17.34 7.95 -3.15
C PHE A 137 18.31 8.43 -2.08
N SER A 138 19.03 9.49 -2.40
CA SER A 138 19.99 10.12 -1.51
C SER A 138 19.42 11.42 -0.93
N ASP A 139 18.50 12.06 -1.64
CA ASP A 139 17.79 13.27 -1.23
C ASP A 139 16.26 13.09 -1.38
N PRO A 140 15.45 13.38 -0.34
CA PRO A 140 13.99 13.45 -0.47
C PRO A 140 13.49 14.31 -1.64
N ALA A 141 14.22 15.37 -2.03
CA ALA A 141 13.84 16.23 -3.16
C ALA A 141 13.74 15.48 -4.50
N GLU A 142 14.49 14.37 -4.66
CA GLU A 142 14.44 13.51 -5.85
C GLU A 142 13.01 12.98 -6.11
N TRP A 143 12.18 12.85 -5.06
CA TRP A 143 10.77 12.49 -5.20
C TRP A 143 9.97 13.51 -6.01
N ALA A 144 10.17 14.79 -5.71
CA ALA A 144 9.47 15.88 -6.36
C ALA A 144 10.02 16.10 -7.78
N ASP A 145 11.34 16.06 -7.92
CA ASP A 145 12.03 16.28 -9.19
C ASP A 145 11.72 15.19 -10.23
N ALA A 146 11.49 13.96 -9.78
CA ALA A 146 11.13 12.84 -10.66
C ALA A 146 9.69 12.91 -11.21
N GLY A 147 8.84 13.81 -10.69
CA GLY A 147 7.43 13.88 -11.10
C GLY A 147 6.67 12.59 -10.76
N PHE A 148 6.92 12.00 -9.60
CA PHE A 148 6.26 10.75 -9.18
C PHE A 148 4.92 10.98 -8.46
N ARG A 149 4.63 12.22 -8.08
CA ARG A 149 3.40 12.57 -7.37
C ARG A 149 2.16 12.34 -8.23
N GLU A 150 2.28 12.48 -9.55
CA GLU A 150 1.22 12.30 -10.52
C GLU A 150 0.66 10.86 -10.54
N TYR A 151 1.46 9.85 -10.17
CA TYR A 151 1.00 8.45 -10.13
C TYR A 151 -0.05 8.21 -9.03
N PHE A 152 0.04 8.93 -7.92
CA PHE A 152 -0.86 8.80 -6.77
C PHE A 152 -2.22 9.44 -7.04
N ALA A 153 -2.27 10.40 -7.96
CA ALA A 153 -3.50 11.11 -8.33
C ALA A 153 -4.38 10.35 -9.34
N GLN A 154 -3.90 9.22 -9.88
CA GLN A 154 -4.55 8.50 -10.99
C GLN A 154 -5.55 7.42 -10.53
N GLY A 155 -5.87 7.33 -9.24
CA GLY A 155 -6.74 6.27 -8.73
C GLY A 155 -6.07 4.89 -8.68
N ALA A 156 -4.73 4.86 -8.71
CA ALA A 156 -3.92 3.65 -8.72
C ALA A 156 -3.55 3.17 -7.31
N VAL A 157 -3.10 1.92 -7.21
CA VAL A 157 -2.46 1.42 -5.97
C VAL A 157 -0.96 1.66 -6.06
N CYS A 158 -0.41 2.44 -5.13
CA CYS A 158 1.02 2.72 -5.08
C CYS A 158 1.63 1.93 -3.92
N LEU A 159 2.59 1.04 -4.23
CA LEU A 159 3.31 0.21 -3.28
C LEU A 159 4.74 0.75 -3.17
N VAL A 160 5.09 1.41 -2.08
CA VAL A 160 6.35 2.15 -1.96
C VAL A 160 7.28 1.46 -0.96
N GLU A 161 8.35 0.84 -1.44
CA GLU A 161 9.45 0.38 -0.59
C GLU A 161 10.38 1.54 -0.22
N TRP A 162 10.89 1.50 1.02
CA TRP A 162 11.80 2.53 1.57
C TRP A 162 11.22 3.96 1.56
N PRO A 163 9.96 4.16 1.98
CA PRO A 163 9.29 5.47 1.96
C PRO A 163 10.04 6.55 2.75
N GLN A 164 10.81 6.17 3.77
CA GLN A 164 11.62 7.10 4.56
C GLN A 164 12.64 7.89 3.73
N ARG A 165 13.00 7.41 2.54
CA ARG A 165 13.91 8.10 1.61
C ARG A 165 13.27 9.30 0.93
N ALA A 166 11.95 9.30 0.72
CA ALA A 166 11.20 10.48 0.27
C ALA A 166 10.72 11.36 1.45
N GLY A 167 10.84 10.88 2.68
CA GLY A 167 10.46 11.61 3.89
C GLY A 167 9.02 12.14 3.85
N GLY A 168 8.80 13.34 4.38
CA GLY A 168 7.48 13.97 4.43
C GLY A 168 6.88 14.33 3.05
N LEU A 169 7.69 14.37 1.99
CA LEU A 169 7.22 14.70 0.64
C LEU A 169 6.33 13.60 0.03
N LEU A 170 6.47 12.37 0.52
CA LEU A 170 5.65 11.23 0.10
C LEU A 170 4.20 11.34 0.62
N GLY A 171 3.97 12.13 1.66
CA GLY A 171 2.65 12.32 2.28
C GLY A 171 2.24 11.19 3.22
N VAL A 172 1.06 11.35 3.82
CA VAL A 172 0.48 10.37 4.74
C VAL A 172 -0.07 9.19 3.91
N PRO A 173 0.34 7.94 4.20
CA PRO A 173 -0.16 6.77 3.48
C PRO A 173 -1.57 6.38 3.92
N ASP A 174 -2.24 5.54 3.14
CA ASP A 174 -3.44 4.85 3.60
C ASP A 174 -3.07 3.68 4.53
N LEU A 175 -2.00 2.97 4.17
CA LEU A 175 -1.49 1.80 4.87
C LEU A 175 0.03 1.86 5.04
N VAL A 176 0.52 1.40 6.18
CA VAL A 176 1.92 1.04 6.37
C VAL A 176 2.02 -0.45 6.69
N PHE A 177 2.88 -1.16 5.96
CA PHE A 177 3.26 -2.54 6.19
C PHE A 177 4.69 -2.59 6.69
N GLN A 178 4.87 -2.80 8.00
CA GLN A 178 6.17 -2.95 8.63
C GLN A 178 6.52 -4.41 8.79
N LEU A 179 7.61 -4.83 8.15
CA LEU A 179 8.12 -6.19 8.17
C LEU A 179 9.34 -6.30 9.08
N GLU A 180 9.25 -7.19 10.06
CA GLU A 180 10.30 -7.49 11.03
C GLU A 180 10.64 -8.99 11.00
N PRO A 181 11.87 -9.38 11.37
CA PRO A 181 12.19 -10.79 11.58
C PRO A 181 11.22 -11.43 12.60
N GLY A 182 10.77 -12.65 12.32
CA GLY A 182 9.97 -13.41 13.29
C GLY A 182 10.79 -13.93 14.46
N ALA A 183 10.11 -14.59 15.40
CA ALA A 183 10.76 -15.15 16.59
C ALA A 183 11.90 -16.09 16.19
N HIS A 184 13.02 -15.99 16.91
CA HIS A 184 14.24 -16.78 16.65
C HIS A 184 14.83 -16.61 15.23
N GLY A 185 14.45 -15.57 14.48
CA GLY A 185 14.94 -15.31 13.12
C GLY A 185 14.22 -16.13 12.03
N GLU A 186 13.19 -16.90 12.40
CA GLU A 186 12.37 -17.65 11.46
C GLU A 186 11.16 -16.84 11.02
N GLY A 187 10.78 -16.95 9.74
CA GLY A 187 9.65 -16.23 9.18
C GLY A 187 9.76 -14.70 9.34
N ARG A 188 8.62 -14.02 9.21
CA ARG A 188 8.48 -12.57 9.40
C ARG A 188 7.25 -12.26 10.22
N VAL A 189 7.26 -11.11 10.86
CA VAL A 189 6.05 -10.49 11.40
C VAL A 189 5.75 -9.28 10.52
N LEU A 190 4.51 -9.22 10.04
CA LEU A 190 3.97 -8.02 9.40
C LEU A 190 3.06 -7.30 10.41
N THR A 191 3.43 -6.07 10.77
CA THR A 191 2.53 -5.16 11.47
C THR A 191 1.97 -4.15 10.47
N ALA A 192 0.65 -4.14 10.32
CA ALA A 192 -0.07 -3.29 9.39
C ALA A 192 -0.81 -2.19 10.14
N TYR A 193 -0.63 -0.95 9.69
CA TYR A 193 -1.24 0.25 10.25
C TYR A 193 -2.08 0.94 9.19
N ALA A 194 -3.32 1.29 9.51
CA ALA A 194 -4.19 2.09 8.65
C ALA A 194 -4.30 3.51 9.15
N TYR A 195 -4.21 4.49 8.24
CA TYR A 195 -4.27 5.92 8.56
C TYR A 195 -5.42 6.65 7.85
N SER A 196 -6.08 6.00 6.89
CA SER A 196 -7.26 6.53 6.20
C SER A 196 -8.46 5.58 6.33
N ALA A 197 -9.65 6.07 5.95
CA ALA A 197 -10.85 5.23 5.90
C ALA A 197 -10.71 4.09 4.89
N SER A 198 -10.12 4.34 3.71
CA SER A 198 -9.85 3.31 2.69
C SER A 198 -8.83 2.28 3.19
N GLY A 199 -7.75 2.74 3.84
CA GLY A 199 -6.77 1.85 4.45
C GLY A 199 -7.39 0.98 5.55
N LYS A 200 -8.22 1.57 6.41
CA LYS A 200 -8.92 0.84 7.47
C LYS A 200 -9.85 -0.22 6.88
N ALA A 201 -10.69 0.15 5.92
CA ALA A 201 -11.59 -0.76 5.25
C ALA A 201 -10.84 -1.88 4.49
N CYS A 202 -9.67 -1.59 3.91
CA CYS A 202 -8.79 -2.61 3.33
C CYS A 202 -8.33 -3.60 4.41
N LEU A 203 -7.79 -3.08 5.51
CA LEU A 203 -7.14 -3.88 6.54
C LEU A 203 -8.12 -4.73 7.35
N GLU A 204 -9.38 -4.31 7.49
CA GLU A 204 -10.46 -5.11 8.10
C GLU A 204 -10.79 -6.39 7.31
N ARG A 205 -10.43 -6.42 6.02
CA ARG A 205 -10.65 -7.57 5.11
C ARG A 205 -9.39 -8.43 4.95
N CYS A 206 -8.29 -8.05 5.61
CA CYS A 206 -6.99 -8.74 5.54
C CYS A 206 -6.77 -9.69 6.72
#